data_AF-A0A8R7JYF1-F1
#
_entry.id   AF-A0A8R7JYF1-F1
#
_cell.length_a   1.000
_cell.length_b   1.000
_cell.length_c   1.000
_cell.angle_alpha   90.00
_cell.angle_beta   90.00
_cell.angle_gamma   90.00
#
_symmetry.space_group_name_H-M   'P 1'
#
loop_
_entity.id
_entity.type
_entity.pdbx_description
1 polymer ?
#
loop_
_entity_poly.entity_id
_entity_poly.type
_entity_poly.pdbx_seq_one_letter_code
_entity_poly.pdbx_strand_id
1 'polypeptide(L)'
;MEFEGSEEQHVQLSTTERTFLAKDLPGQLSSKAQALVEALEGKRFDSFMDALRDTAEESRLLFKKLDERLERSMLHSHHKDLIAQVSSETDPVSFLPKVAALLFLQAYNKALQAPGSAVGAVITLLKDKLPAATFKVLTECHATTMKLLALQDAATGDEDDCTSDRMLEKKEDLEERLMPELKSLALGTSKEQ
;
A
#
# COMPACT_ATOMS: atom_id res chain seq x y z
N MET A 1 -2.53 24.90 -21.83
CA MET A 1 -3.72 24.03 -21.83
C MET A 1 -3.49 23.07 -20.69
N GLU A 2 -3.89 23.52 -19.50
CA GLU A 2 -3.64 22.84 -18.24
C GLU A 2 -4.70 21.75 -18.08
N PHE A 3 -4.24 20.52 -17.91
CA PHE A 3 -5.10 19.37 -17.66
C PHE A 3 -5.35 19.39 -16.13
N GLU A 4 -6.42 20.06 -15.71
CA GLU A 4 -6.91 19.95 -14.33
C GLU A 4 -7.25 18.49 -14.07
N GLY A 5 -6.49 17.87 -13.16
CA GLY A 5 -6.77 16.54 -12.64
C GLY A 5 -8.11 16.57 -11.93
N SER A 6 -9.11 15.94 -12.55
CA SER A 6 -10.35 15.62 -11.84
C SER A 6 -10.01 14.62 -10.75
N GLU A 7 -10.11 15.03 -9.49
CA GLU A 7 -10.18 14.12 -8.36
C GLU A 7 -11.46 13.29 -8.52
N GLU A 8 -11.36 12.14 -9.21
CA GLU A 8 -12.43 11.16 -9.26
C GLU A 8 -12.69 10.68 -7.83
N GLN A 9 -13.78 11.17 -7.22
CA GLN A 9 -14.31 10.59 -6.00
C GLN A 9 -14.68 9.14 -6.31
N HIS A 10 -13.80 8.21 -5.90
CA HIS A 10 -14.06 6.78 -5.98
C HIS A 10 -15.22 6.45 -5.02
N VAL A 11 -16.45 6.50 -5.53
CA VAL A 11 -17.63 6.02 -4.80
C VAL A 11 -17.49 4.52 -4.62
N GLN A 12 -17.27 4.09 -3.37
CA GLN A 12 -17.09 2.69 -3.04
C GLN A 12 -18.48 2.02 -2.99
N LEU A 13 -18.75 1.14 -3.96
CA LEU A 13 -20.01 0.39 -4.01
C LEU A 13 -20.06 -0.67 -2.91
N SER A 14 -21.15 -0.66 -2.14
CA SER A 14 -21.46 -1.70 -1.16
C SER A 14 -21.69 -3.05 -1.85
N THR A 15 -21.54 -4.14 -1.10
CA THR A 15 -21.79 -5.50 -1.59
C THR A 15 -23.23 -5.65 -2.10
N THR A 16 -24.19 -4.99 -1.44
CA THR A 16 -25.60 -4.99 -1.85
C THR A 16 -25.79 -4.33 -3.21
N GLU A 17 -25.19 -3.16 -3.44
CA GLU A 17 -25.25 -2.45 -4.73
C GLU A 17 -24.57 -3.26 -5.84
N ARG A 18 -23.40 -3.85 -5.57
CA ARG A 18 -22.71 -4.75 -6.51
C ARG A 18 -23.57 -5.96 -6.88
N THR A 19 -24.24 -6.56 -5.90
CA THR A 19 -25.13 -7.72 -6.12
C THR A 19 -26.36 -7.34 -6.94
N PHE A 20 -26.94 -6.16 -6.68
CA PHE A 20 -28.06 -5.65 -7.44
C PHE A 20 -27.70 -5.44 -8.91
N LEU A 21 -26.57 -4.78 -9.18
CA LEU A 21 -26.04 -4.60 -10.54
C LEU A 21 -25.76 -5.94 -11.24
N ALA A 22 -25.17 -6.91 -10.52
CA ALA A 22 -24.90 -8.23 -11.09
C ALA A 22 -26.18 -8.97 -11.52
N LYS A 23 -27.28 -8.82 -10.77
CA LYS A 23 -28.57 -9.43 -11.11
C LYS A 23 -29.24 -8.81 -12.33
N ASP A 24 -28.99 -7.53 -12.60
CA ASP A 24 -29.57 -6.80 -13.74
C ASP A 24 -28.90 -7.19 -15.08
N LEU A 25 -27.75 -7.87 -15.04
CA LEU A 25 -27.08 -8.37 -16.22
C LEU A 25 -27.84 -9.53 -16.88
N PRO A 26 -27.79 -9.68 -18.22
CA PRO A 26 -28.54 -10.70 -18.92
C PRO A 26 -27.88 -12.09 -18.87
N GLY A 27 -28.70 -13.14 -18.76
CA GLY A 27 -28.29 -14.52 -19.02
C GLY A 27 -27.17 -15.03 -18.10
N GLN A 28 -26.20 -15.75 -18.68
CA GLN A 28 -25.06 -16.34 -17.95
C GLN A 28 -24.11 -15.28 -17.37
N LEU A 29 -24.15 -14.05 -17.87
CA LEU A 29 -23.36 -12.96 -17.32
C LEU A 29 -23.84 -12.59 -15.91
N SER A 30 -25.15 -12.71 -15.64
CA SER A 30 -25.72 -12.48 -14.31
C SER A 30 -25.15 -13.42 -13.25
N SER A 31 -25.09 -14.71 -13.56
CA SER A 31 -24.60 -15.73 -12.61
C SER A 31 -23.10 -15.62 -12.40
N LYS A 32 -22.32 -15.37 -13.46
CA LYS A 32 -20.87 -15.16 -13.37
C LYS A 32 -20.52 -13.87 -12.61
N ALA A 33 -21.25 -12.78 -12.84
CA ALA A 33 -21.06 -11.53 -12.10
C ALA A 33 -21.42 -11.68 -10.61
N GLN A 34 -22.45 -12.45 -10.25
CA GLN A 34 -22.76 -12.76 -8.85
C GLN A 34 -21.64 -13.58 -8.20
N ALA A 35 -21.11 -14.59 -8.88
CA ALA A 35 -19.95 -15.35 -8.42
C ALA A 35 -18.70 -14.46 -8.22
N LEU A 36 -18.50 -13.45 -9.09
CA LEU A 36 -17.44 -12.46 -8.92
C LEU A 36 -17.65 -11.59 -7.67
N VAL A 37 -18.88 -11.16 -7.39
CA VAL A 37 -19.19 -10.42 -6.16
C VAL A 37 -18.90 -11.26 -4.92
N GLU A 38 -19.29 -12.54 -4.93
CA GLU A 38 -18.98 -13.48 -3.85
C GLU A 38 -17.47 -13.70 -3.69
N ALA A 39 -16.75 -13.89 -4.79
CA ALA A 39 -15.30 -14.09 -4.77
C ALA A 39 -14.53 -12.86 -4.26
N LEU A 40 -15.05 -11.66 -4.52
CA LEU A 40 -14.51 -10.39 -4.02
C LEU A 40 -14.65 -10.24 -2.49
N GLU A 41 -15.72 -10.79 -1.89
CA GLU A 41 -15.87 -10.89 -0.42
C GLU A 41 -15.06 -12.05 0.18
N GLY A 42 -14.53 -12.94 -0.68
CA GLY A 42 -13.69 -14.05 -0.30
C GLY A 42 -12.29 -13.63 0.15
N LYS A 43 -11.52 -14.60 0.66
CA LYS A 43 -10.14 -14.39 1.13
C LYS A 43 -9.07 -14.82 0.13
N ARG A 44 -9.46 -15.38 -1.02
CA ARG A 44 -8.55 -16.00 -1.98
C ARG A 44 -8.47 -15.18 -3.26
N PHE A 45 -7.28 -14.63 -3.51
CA PHE A 45 -6.99 -13.88 -4.73
C PHE A 45 -7.18 -14.73 -6.00
N ASP A 46 -6.72 -15.98 -6.00
CA ASP A 46 -6.84 -16.86 -7.17
C ASP A 46 -8.32 -17.06 -7.56
N SER A 47 -9.18 -17.30 -6.57
CA SER A 47 -10.63 -17.47 -6.80
C SER A 47 -11.29 -16.21 -7.35
N PHE A 48 -10.85 -15.03 -6.90
CA PHE A 48 -11.29 -13.77 -7.48
C PHE A 48 -10.83 -13.61 -8.94
N MET A 49 -9.56 -13.91 -9.23
CA MET A 49 -9.02 -13.81 -10.59
C MET A 49 -9.68 -14.78 -11.57
N ASP A 50 -10.02 -15.99 -11.12
CA ASP A 50 -10.74 -16.98 -11.92
C ASP A 50 -12.16 -16.50 -12.21
N ALA A 51 -12.92 -16.05 -11.19
CA ALA A 51 -14.27 -15.51 -11.38
C ALA A 51 -14.29 -14.25 -12.25
N LEU A 52 -13.27 -13.40 -12.13
CA LEU A 52 -13.12 -12.19 -12.94
C LEU A 52 -12.87 -12.56 -14.40
N ARG A 53 -11.98 -13.53 -14.65
CA ARG A 53 -11.70 -14.05 -16.00
C ARG A 53 -12.94 -14.64 -16.64
N ASP A 54 -13.66 -15.49 -15.90
CA ASP A 54 -14.91 -16.09 -16.35
C ASP A 54 -15.96 -15.05 -16.75
N THR A 55 -16.08 -13.98 -15.97
CA THR A 55 -17.03 -12.88 -16.22
C THR A 55 -16.62 -12.06 -17.44
N ALA A 56 -15.32 -11.79 -17.61
CA ALA A 56 -14.82 -11.09 -18.78
C ALA A 56 -14.96 -11.92 -20.06
N GLU A 57 -14.69 -13.22 -20.01
CA GLU A 57 -14.85 -14.13 -21.16
C GLU A 57 -16.31 -14.17 -21.63
N GLU A 58 -17.27 -14.23 -20.71
CA GLU A 58 -18.70 -14.10 -21.03
C GLU A 58 -19.03 -12.73 -21.67
N SER A 59 -18.35 -11.66 -21.21
CA SER A 59 -18.43 -10.31 -21.79
C SER A 59 -17.64 -10.16 -23.11
N ARG A 60 -17.02 -11.23 -23.62
CA ARG A 60 -16.12 -11.25 -24.78
C ARG A 60 -14.90 -10.33 -24.65
N LEU A 61 -14.50 -10.07 -23.40
CA LEU A 61 -13.28 -9.36 -23.05
C LEU A 61 -12.17 -10.36 -22.75
N LEU A 62 -10.95 -10.07 -23.21
CA LEU A 62 -9.79 -10.92 -22.99
C LEU A 62 -8.84 -10.27 -22.00
N PHE A 63 -8.58 -10.94 -20.88
CA PHE A 63 -7.51 -10.57 -19.98
C PHE A 63 -6.15 -10.93 -20.58
N LYS A 64 -5.50 -9.95 -21.20
CA LYS A 64 -4.09 -10.03 -21.54
C LYS A 64 -3.26 -9.56 -20.37
N LYS A 65 -2.09 -10.19 -20.20
CA LYS A 65 -1.06 -9.64 -19.32
C LYS A 65 -0.63 -8.28 -19.86
N LEU A 66 -0.23 -7.40 -18.95
CA LEU A 66 0.35 -6.12 -19.31
C LEU A 66 1.56 -6.35 -20.23
N ASP A 67 1.73 -5.51 -21.24
CA ASP A 67 2.92 -5.54 -22.10
C ASP A 67 4.17 -5.25 -21.25
N GLU A 68 5.22 -6.08 -21.38
CA GLU A 68 6.41 -5.99 -20.52
C GLU A 68 7.10 -4.62 -20.61
N ARG A 69 7.06 -3.96 -21.78
CA ARG A 69 7.63 -2.63 -21.96
C ARG A 69 6.77 -1.57 -21.25
N LEU A 70 5.45 -1.70 -21.32
CA LEU A 70 4.55 -0.81 -20.57
C LEU A 70 4.69 -1.02 -19.05
N GLU A 71 4.74 -2.27 -18.59
CA GLU A 71 4.97 -2.61 -17.18
C GLU A 71 6.27 -1.97 -16.67
N ARG A 72 7.37 -2.13 -17.42
CA ARG A 72 8.66 -1.52 -17.07
C ARG A 72 8.58 0.01 -17.03
N SER A 73 7.87 0.63 -17.98
CA SER A 73 7.69 2.09 -18.00
C SER A 73 6.89 2.58 -16.79
N MET A 74 5.83 1.86 -16.41
CA MET A 74 5.01 2.20 -15.24
C MET A 74 5.78 2.02 -13.93
N LEU A 75 6.55 0.93 -13.80
CA LEU A 75 7.41 0.72 -12.63
C LEU A 75 8.47 1.82 -12.49
N HIS A 76 9.06 2.26 -13.60
CA HIS A 76 10.01 3.36 -13.58
C HIS A 76 9.37 4.68 -13.13
N SER A 77 8.18 4.99 -13.64
CA SER A 77 7.42 6.17 -13.19
C SER A 77 7.09 6.06 -11.70
N HIS A 78 6.53 4.93 -11.28
CA HIS A 78 6.16 4.68 -9.89
C HIS A 78 7.36 4.77 -8.93
N HIS A 79 8.53 4.24 -9.34
CA HIS A 79 9.76 4.37 -8.57
C HIS A 79 10.16 5.84 -8.38
N LYS A 80 10.10 6.64 -9.45
CA LYS A 80 10.37 8.09 -9.38
C LYS A 80 9.39 8.81 -8.47
N ASP A 81 8.10 8.47 -8.57
CA ASP A 81 7.06 9.07 -7.74
C ASP A 81 7.23 8.70 -6.27
N LEU A 82 7.54 7.45 -5.96
CA LEU A 82 7.84 6.99 -4.59
C LEU A 82 9.08 7.69 -4.03
N ILE A 83 10.15 7.88 -4.82
CA ILE A 83 11.32 8.65 -4.39
C ILE A 83 10.92 10.08 -4.03
N ALA A 84 10.12 10.74 -4.87
CA ALA A 84 9.67 12.10 -4.62
C ALA A 84 8.84 12.17 -3.33
N GLN A 85 7.88 11.25 -3.16
CA GLN A 85 7.03 11.18 -1.98
C GLN A 85 7.83 10.91 -0.71
N VAL A 86 8.72 9.91 -0.70
CA VAL A 86 9.59 9.57 0.43
C VAL A 86 10.50 10.75 0.80
N SER A 87 10.95 11.53 -0.20
CA SER A 87 11.78 12.70 0.04
C SER A 87 10.99 13.83 0.71
N SER A 88 9.79 14.14 0.21
CA SER A 88 8.95 15.24 0.69
C SER A 88 8.14 14.93 1.95
N GLU A 89 7.98 13.66 2.30
CA GLU A 89 7.15 13.24 3.43
C GLU A 89 7.76 13.65 4.77
N THR A 90 6.94 14.31 5.59
CA THR A 90 7.31 14.76 6.93
C THR A 90 6.57 14.00 8.03
N ASP A 91 5.43 13.37 7.70
CA ASP A 91 4.65 12.64 8.68
C ASP A 91 5.18 11.19 8.85
N PRO A 92 5.58 10.76 10.06
CA PRO A 92 6.14 9.43 10.29
C PRO A 92 5.15 8.29 10.05
N VAL A 93 3.84 8.51 10.23
CA VAL A 93 2.81 7.49 10.02
C VAL A 93 2.62 7.23 8.52
N SER A 94 2.57 8.29 7.71
CA SER A 94 2.44 8.22 6.26
C SER A 94 3.75 7.84 5.56
N PHE A 95 4.89 8.14 6.16
CA PHE A 95 6.22 7.81 5.64
C PHE A 95 6.49 6.30 5.59
N LEU A 96 6.13 5.58 6.64
CA LEU A 96 6.51 4.18 6.81
C LEU A 96 5.96 3.25 5.70
N PRO A 97 4.67 3.33 5.29
CA PRO A 97 4.18 2.55 4.16
C PRO A 97 4.89 2.89 2.85
N LYS A 98 5.22 4.17 2.62
CA LYS A 98 5.85 4.64 1.38
C LYS A 98 7.29 4.15 1.25
N VAL A 99 8.07 4.21 2.34
CA VAL A 99 9.45 3.71 2.33
C VAL A 99 9.49 2.18 2.25
N ALA A 100 8.56 1.48 2.90
CA ALA A 100 8.42 0.03 2.76
C ALA A 100 8.08 -0.38 1.31
N ALA A 101 7.17 0.36 0.66
CA ALA A 101 6.85 0.15 -0.75
C ALA A 101 8.04 0.42 -1.68
N LEU A 102 8.83 1.47 -1.43
CA LEU A 102 10.04 1.78 -2.19
C LEU A 102 11.10 0.67 -2.06
N LEU A 103 11.39 0.22 -0.83
CA LEU A 103 12.34 -0.87 -0.58
C LEU A 103 11.87 -2.18 -1.21
N PHE A 104 10.56 -2.44 -1.18
CA PHE A 104 9.98 -3.61 -1.85
C PHE A 104 10.14 -3.54 -3.37
N LEU A 105 9.88 -2.38 -3.96
CA LEU A 105 10.07 -2.15 -5.39
C LEU A 105 11.53 -2.36 -5.80
N GLN A 106 12.50 -1.87 -5.01
CA GLN A 106 13.93 -2.08 -5.28
C GLN A 106 14.34 -3.56 -5.15
N ALA A 107 13.81 -4.27 -4.16
CA ALA A 107 14.18 -5.66 -3.89
C ALA A 107 13.57 -6.68 -4.86
N TYR A 108 12.33 -6.45 -5.30
CA TYR A 108 11.55 -7.41 -6.08
C TYR A 108 11.18 -6.93 -7.48
N ASN A 109 11.48 -5.67 -7.82
CA ASN A 109 11.07 -5.01 -9.07
C ASN A 109 9.55 -5.13 -9.31
N LYS A 110 8.75 -4.95 -8.25
CA LYS A 110 7.29 -5.03 -8.28
C LYS A 110 6.69 -3.89 -7.48
N ALA A 111 5.66 -3.26 -8.03
CA ALA A 111 4.87 -2.27 -7.31
C ALA A 111 4.13 -2.93 -6.15
N LEU A 112 4.05 -2.21 -5.03
CA LEU A 112 3.34 -2.64 -3.84
C LEU A 112 2.58 -1.46 -3.26
N GLN A 113 1.28 -1.65 -3.08
CA GLN A 113 0.45 -0.76 -2.29
C GLN A 113 0.01 -1.52 -1.05
N ALA A 114 0.61 -1.20 0.09
CA ALA A 114 0.30 -1.84 1.35
C ALA A 114 -0.49 -0.87 2.24
N PRO A 115 -1.66 -1.26 2.78
CA PRO A 115 -2.26 -0.51 3.87
C PRO A 115 -1.32 -0.54 5.09
N GLY A 116 -1.41 0.45 5.97
CA GLY A 116 -0.53 0.57 7.16
C GLY A 116 -0.49 -0.72 8.01
N SER A 117 -1.61 -1.44 8.10
CA SER A 117 -1.72 -2.72 8.81
C SER A 117 -0.91 -3.87 8.20
N ALA A 118 -0.61 -3.82 6.90
CA ALA A 118 0.14 -4.86 6.19
C ALA A 118 1.66 -4.61 6.20
N VAL A 119 2.12 -3.43 6.63
CA VAL A 119 3.54 -3.05 6.57
C VAL A 119 4.43 -4.03 7.34
N GLY A 120 4.00 -4.53 8.50
CA GLY A 120 4.78 -5.53 9.26
C GLY A 120 5.01 -6.84 8.49
N ALA A 121 4.04 -7.29 7.69
CA ALA A 121 4.20 -8.46 6.83
C ALA A 121 5.19 -8.19 5.69
N VAL A 122 5.16 -6.99 5.12
CA VAL A 122 6.10 -6.54 4.07
C VAL A 122 7.53 -6.49 4.62
N ILE A 123 7.73 -5.93 5.82
CA ILE A 123 9.05 -5.88 6.47
C ILE A 123 9.58 -7.31 6.66
N THR A 124 8.75 -8.23 7.13
CA THR A 124 9.14 -9.64 7.32
C THR A 124 9.62 -10.29 6.01
N LEU A 125 8.94 -10.00 4.90
CA LEU A 125 9.32 -10.49 3.57
C LEU A 125 10.64 -9.89 3.07
N LEU A 126 10.92 -8.63 3.42
CA LEU A 126 12.14 -7.92 3.03
C LEU A 126 13.40 -8.35 3.80
N LYS A 127 13.25 -9.13 4.88
CA LYS A 127 14.35 -9.52 5.77
C LYS A 127 15.56 -10.11 5.04
N ASP A 128 15.33 -10.97 4.05
CA ASP A 128 16.41 -11.68 3.33
C ASP A 128 16.92 -10.91 2.10
N LYS A 129 16.32 -9.75 1.78
CA LYS A 129 16.66 -8.93 0.62
C LYS A 129 17.33 -7.60 0.98
N LEU A 130 17.24 -7.17 2.23
CA LEU A 130 17.79 -5.91 2.70
C LEU A 130 19.11 -6.09 3.46
N PRO A 131 20.01 -5.10 3.39
CA PRO A 131 21.15 -5.03 4.30
C PRO A 131 20.69 -5.02 5.76
N ALA A 132 21.43 -5.69 6.64
CA ALA A 132 21.08 -5.82 8.05
C ALA A 132 20.89 -4.46 8.77
N ALA A 133 21.66 -3.44 8.36
CA ALA A 133 21.53 -2.07 8.86
C ALA A 133 20.16 -1.48 8.49
N THR A 134 19.77 -1.53 7.22
CA THR A 134 18.48 -1.02 6.72
C THR A 134 17.30 -1.76 7.35
N PHE A 135 17.39 -3.09 7.49
CA PHE A 135 16.35 -3.89 8.12
C PHE A 135 16.14 -3.53 9.59
N LYS A 136 17.23 -3.27 10.33
CA LYS A 136 17.17 -2.88 11.74
C LYS A 136 16.46 -1.53 11.91
N VAL A 137 16.86 -0.52 11.15
CA VAL A 137 16.26 0.83 11.20
C VAL A 137 14.79 0.80 10.79
N LEU A 138 14.45 0.05 9.74
CA LEU A 138 13.06 -0.11 9.28
C LEU A 138 12.17 -0.78 10.35
N THR A 139 12.69 -1.81 11.02
CA THR A 139 11.96 -2.53 12.08
C THR A 139 11.79 -1.64 13.32
N GLU A 140 12.82 -0.88 13.69
CA GLU A 140 12.77 0.08 14.80
C GLU A 140 11.77 1.20 14.52
N CYS A 141 11.79 1.78 13.32
CA CYS A 141 10.83 2.77 12.86
C CYS A 141 9.39 2.24 12.94
N HIS A 142 9.14 1.05 12.40
CA HIS A 142 7.82 0.41 12.50
C HIS A 142 7.37 0.18 13.94
N ALA A 143 8.25 -0.33 14.81
CA ALA A 143 7.92 -0.55 16.22
C ALA A 143 7.60 0.75 16.96
N THR A 144 8.31 1.85 16.66
CA THR A 144 8.07 3.16 17.28
C THR A 144 6.78 3.79 16.77
N THR A 145 6.49 3.71 15.46
CA THR A 145 5.21 4.18 14.89
C THR A 145 4.02 3.43 15.48
N MET A 146 4.11 2.11 15.64
CA MET A 146 3.05 1.33 16.29
C MET A 146 2.83 1.73 17.75
N LYS A 147 3.90 2.05 18.49
CA LYS A 147 3.80 2.55 19.87
C LYS A 147 3.15 3.94 19.93
N LEU A 148 3.47 4.82 18.97
CA LEU A 148 2.88 6.15 18.89
C LEU A 148 1.37 6.04 18.63
N LEU A 149 0.96 5.22 17.67
CA LEU A 149 -0.47 5.02 17.36
C LEU A 149 -1.22 4.39 18.54
N ALA A 150 -0.63 3.40 19.23
CA ALA A 150 -1.24 2.80 20.41
C ALA A 150 -1.41 3.80 21.57
N LEU A 151 -0.45 4.72 21.75
CA LEU A 151 -0.58 5.80 22.74
C LEU A 151 -1.64 6.82 22.34
N GLN A 152 -1.75 7.15 21.05
CA GLN A 152 -2.79 8.04 20.53
C GLN A 152 -4.19 7.45 20.73
N ASP A 153 -4.36 6.15 20.49
CA ASP A 153 -5.61 5.45 20.74
C ASP A 153 -5.95 5.44 22.25
N ALA A 154 -4.96 5.20 23.12
CA ALA A 154 -5.16 5.20 24.57
C ALA A 154 -5.45 6.61 25.15
N ALA A 155 -4.89 7.67 24.57
CA ALA A 155 -5.06 9.05 25.03
C ALA A 155 -6.46 9.63 24.76
N THR A 156 -7.27 9.00 23.89
CA THR A 156 -8.65 9.46 23.65
C THR A 156 -9.61 9.24 24.83
N GLY A 157 -9.15 8.64 25.94
CA GLY A 157 -9.95 8.36 27.14
C GLY A 157 -9.51 9.03 28.45
N ASP A 158 -8.28 9.55 28.57
CA ASP A 158 -7.76 10.17 29.80
C ASP A 158 -6.75 11.28 29.45
N GLU A 159 -7.00 12.51 29.93
CA GLU A 159 -6.11 13.68 29.78
C GLU A 159 -4.97 13.62 30.81
N ASP A 160 -4.02 12.69 30.64
CA ASP A 160 -2.80 12.63 31.44
C ASP A 160 -1.62 13.30 30.72
N ASP A 161 -1.12 14.41 31.26
CA ASP A 161 0.02 15.22 30.75
C ASP A 161 1.27 14.36 30.43
N CYS A 162 1.53 13.33 31.24
CA CYS A 162 2.64 12.39 31.05
C CYS A 162 2.52 11.50 29.79
N THR A 163 1.31 11.31 29.25
CA THR A 163 1.11 10.56 28.01
C THR A 163 1.43 11.41 26.78
N SER A 164 1.11 12.70 26.84
CA SER A 164 1.42 13.69 25.80
C SER A 164 2.93 13.84 25.61
N ASP A 165 3.69 13.99 26.69
CA ASP A 165 5.16 14.10 26.64
C ASP A 165 5.82 12.87 25.99
N ARG A 166 5.33 11.67 26.33
CA ARG A 166 5.81 10.41 25.73
C ARG A 166 5.45 10.26 24.26
N MET A 167 4.33 10.84 23.82
CA MET A 167 3.97 10.87 22.40
C MET A 167 4.86 11.82 21.62
N LEU A 168 5.15 13.00 22.18
CA LEU A 168 6.05 13.99 21.56
C LEU A 168 7.47 13.44 21.44
N GLU A 169 8.04 12.86 22.50
CA GLU A 169 9.38 12.24 22.48
C GLU A 169 9.49 11.17 21.38
N LYS A 170 8.48 10.31 21.25
CA LYS A 170 8.46 9.28 20.20
C LYS A 170 8.34 9.84 18.79
N LYS A 171 7.59 10.92 18.64
CA LYS A 171 7.41 11.59 17.35
C LYS A 171 8.71 12.29 16.93
N GLU A 172 9.35 12.98 17.87
CA GLU A 172 10.66 13.62 17.67
C GLU A 172 11.74 12.59 17.34
N ASP A 173 11.81 11.47 18.05
CA ASP A 173 12.71 10.34 17.74
C ASP A 173 12.52 9.79 16.32
N LEU A 174 11.26 9.74 15.84
CA LEU A 174 10.95 9.30 14.49
C LEU A 174 11.40 10.33 13.45
N GLU A 175 11.08 11.61 13.67
CA GLU A 175 11.33 12.71 12.72
C GLU A 175 12.82 13.10 12.65
N GLU A 176 13.52 13.16 13.77
CA GLU A 176 14.90 13.66 13.85
C GLU A 176 15.96 12.58 13.58
N ARG A 177 15.67 11.31 13.95
CA ARG A 177 16.66 10.23 13.90
C ARG A 177 16.32 9.17 12.86
N LEU A 178 15.16 8.53 13.01
CA LEU A 178 14.83 7.33 12.23
C LEU A 178 14.44 7.64 10.77
N MET A 179 13.69 8.71 10.53
CA MET A 179 13.29 9.11 9.18
C MET A 179 14.49 9.56 8.32
N PRO A 180 15.40 10.43 8.78
CA PRO A 180 16.55 10.85 7.97
C PRO A 180 17.51 9.68 7.69
N GLU A 181 17.76 8.83 8.69
CA GLU A 181 18.59 7.64 8.53
C GLU A 181 17.97 6.69 7.50
N LEU A 182 16.67 6.41 7.60
CA LEU A 182 15.98 5.53 6.68
C LEU A 182 15.85 6.13 5.26
N LYS A 183 15.65 7.45 5.14
CA LYS A 183 15.71 8.16 3.85
C LYS A 183 17.09 8.01 3.21
N SER A 184 18.16 8.21 3.98
CA SER A 184 19.54 8.08 3.47
C SER A 184 19.83 6.67 2.96
N LEU A 185 19.33 5.65 3.66
CA LEU A 185 19.52 4.24 3.31
C LEU A 185 18.66 3.84 2.10
N ALA A 186 17.37 4.22 2.07
CA ALA A 186 16.45 3.87 0.99
C ALA A 186 16.71 4.64 -0.31
N LEU A 187 17.21 5.88 -0.24
CA LEU A 187 17.60 6.66 -1.41
C LEU A 187 19.04 6.38 -1.85
N GLY A 188 19.90 5.94 -0.92
CA GLY A 188 21.28 5.53 -1.21
C GLY A 188 21.35 4.25 -2.04
N THR A 189 20.48 3.28 -1.76
CA THR A 189 20.37 2.03 -2.55
C THR A 189 19.97 2.25 -4.01
N SER A 190 19.29 3.36 -4.33
CA SER A 190 18.91 3.71 -5.71
C SER A 190 20.09 4.14 -6.60
N LYS A 191 21.27 4.45 -6.05
CA LYS A 191 22.42 4.94 -6.84
C LYS A 191 23.32 3.82 -7.38
N GLU A 192 23.11 2.57 -6.96
CA GLU A 192 23.96 1.42 -7.32
C GLU A 192 23.30 0.43 -8.31
N GLN A 193 22.17 0.78 -8.93
CA GLN A 193 21.51 -0.04 -9.95
C GLN A 193 21.32 0.68 -11.29
#